data_AF-D1AI99-F1
#
_entry.id   AF-D1AI99-F1
#
_cell.length_a   1.000
_cell.length_b   1.000
_cell.length_c   1.000
_cell.angle_alpha   90.00
_cell.angle_beta   90.00
_cell.angle_gamma   90.00
#
_symmetry.space_group_name_H-M   'P 1'
#
loop_
_entity.id
_entity.type
_entity.pdbx_description
1 polymer ?
#
loop_
_entity_poly.entity_id
_entity_poly.type
_entity_poly.pdbx_seq_one_letter_code
_entity_poly.pdbx_strand_id
1 'polypeptide(L)'
;MKKHDIKSCFDDYYYIRQLEDLFEILPVISNSIPEDLYKYIYNEKKYKNLTKCFDNWIDEQKVFSDKDEILDENICSFLSYGRLDTGYLNVKCCCCFYHVSDQIIIHYDFEDFDEENNPIWTAKSGRFTLTYKEFLDEIENLLNRFFCDMEKQISNAAAELKDEVFYDIFVQRDKNTKPGTAYLFEEHEERKISFYSVLRSLKNNNCKKINWDEIRENIKFITLNFEKA
;
A
#
# COMPACT_ATOMS: atom_id res chain seq x y z
N MET A 1 21.55 1.20 -32.68
CA MET A 1 22.61 0.35 -32.09
C MET A 1 22.81 0.84 -30.65
N LYS A 2 22.26 0.11 -29.67
CA LYS A 2 22.28 0.46 -28.25
C LYS A 2 23.73 0.48 -27.75
N LYS A 3 24.13 1.58 -27.10
CA LYS A 3 25.22 1.57 -26.12
C LYS A 3 24.58 1.83 -24.76
N HIS A 4 24.28 0.74 -24.06
CA HIS A 4 24.11 0.78 -22.60
C HIS A 4 25.50 0.62 -22.00
N ASP A 5 26.00 1.66 -21.34
CA ASP A 5 27.26 1.64 -20.61
C ASP A 5 26.97 1.88 -19.12
N ILE A 6 26.82 0.75 -18.42
CA ILE A 6 27.11 0.39 -17.02
C ILE A 6 26.99 1.50 -15.94
N LYS A 7 26.18 1.20 -14.90
CA LYS A 7 26.19 1.72 -13.50
C LYS A 7 25.16 2.78 -13.07
N SER A 8 23.88 2.56 -13.35
CA SER A 8 22.85 2.94 -12.38
C SER A 8 22.12 1.67 -11.98
N CYS A 9 22.40 1.15 -10.79
CA CYS A 9 21.62 0.09 -10.13
C CYS A 9 20.34 0.64 -9.47
N PHE A 10 19.97 1.89 -9.80
CA PHE A 10 18.70 2.48 -9.44
C PHE A 10 17.68 2.10 -10.51
N ASP A 11 17.25 0.83 -10.54
CA ASP A 11 15.86 0.59 -10.93
C ASP A 11 15.01 1.32 -9.87
N ASP A 12 14.07 2.15 -10.32
CA ASP A 12 13.26 3.15 -9.62
C ASP A 12 12.42 2.65 -8.42
N TYR A 13 13.02 1.95 -7.46
CA TYR A 13 12.39 1.43 -6.25
C TYR A 13 13.04 2.02 -5.03
N TYR A 14 12.71 3.28 -4.73
CA TYR A 14 13.04 3.82 -3.42
C TYR A 14 12.29 2.99 -2.37
N TYR A 15 12.98 2.42 -1.37
CA TYR A 15 12.35 1.75 -0.22
C TYR A 15 11.26 2.61 0.45
N ILE A 16 11.34 3.94 0.29
CA ILE A 16 10.30 4.87 0.72
C ILE A 16 8.95 4.60 0.06
N ARG A 17 8.90 4.11 -1.18
CA ARG A 17 7.65 3.84 -1.90
C ARG A 17 6.85 2.74 -1.23
N GLN A 18 7.51 1.66 -0.82
CA GLN A 18 6.87 0.59 -0.06
C GLN A 18 6.38 1.07 1.31
N LEU A 19 7.10 2.02 1.92
CA LEU A 19 6.64 2.67 3.14
C LEU A 19 5.43 3.57 2.88
N GLU A 20 5.40 4.31 1.76
CA GLU A 20 4.25 5.10 1.30
C GLU A 20 3.02 4.20 1.11
N ASP A 21 3.14 3.10 0.35
CA ASP A 21 2.03 2.18 0.08
C ASP A 21 1.48 1.58 1.39
N LEU A 22 2.37 1.24 2.34
CA LEU A 22 1.95 0.80 3.67
C LEU A 22 1.15 1.89 4.39
N PHE A 23 1.63 3.13 4.37
CA PHE A 23 0.98 4.27 5.04
C PHE A 23 -0.31 4.72 4.37
N GLU A 24 -0.50 4.45 3.09
CA GLU A 24 -1.78 4.64 2.40
C GLU A 24 -2.85 3.69 2.93
N ILE A 25 -2.49 2.44 3.27
CA ILE A 25 -3.46 1.46 3.80
C ILE A 25 -3.69 1.58 5.32
N LEU A 26 -2.76 2.16 6.09
CA LEU A 26 -2.87 2.23 7.55
C LEU A 26 -4.20 2.84 8.05
N PRO A 27 -4.69 3.97 7.51
CA PRO A 27 -5.98 4.54 7.92
C PRO A 27 -7.16 3.60 7.68
N VAL A 28 -7.13 2.82 6.59
CA VAL A 28 -8.17 1.85 6.26
C VAL A 28 -8.14 0.70 7.26
N ILE A 29 -6.96 0.10 7.49
CA ILE A 29 -6.80 -1.03 8.43
C ILE A 29 -6.95 -0.64 9.89
N SER A 30 -7.02 0.66 10.21
CA SER A 30 -7.41 1.12 11.56
C SER A 30 -8.85 0.76 11.94
N ASN A 31 -9.68 0.40 10.95
CA ASN A 31 -11.07 0.02 11.14
C ASN A 31 -11.22 -1.49 11.16
N SER A 32 -11.55 -2.10 12.30
CA SER A 32 -11.83 -3.53 12.34
C SER A 32 -12.96 -3.91 11.37
N ILE A 33 -12.69 -4.84 10.47
CA ILE A 33 -13.66 -5.48 9.60
C ILE A 33 -14.57 -6.40 10.45
N PRO A 34 -15.90 -6.33 10.29
CA PRO A 34 -16.81 -7.31 10.85
C PRO A 34 -16.52 -8.72 10.34
N GLU A 35 -16.62 -9.73 11.21
CA GLU A 35 -16.29 -11.12 10.86
C GLU A 35 -17.11 -11.68 9.69
N ASP A 36 -18.37 -11.26 9.55
CA ASP A 36 -19.23 -11.66 8.44
C ASP A 36 -18.71 -11.16 7.09
N LEU A 37 -18.17 -9.93 7.07
CA LEU A 37 -17.54 -9.33 5.90
C LEU A 37 -16.15 -9.90 5.64
N TYR A 38 -15.33 -10.10 6.67
CA TYR A 38 -14.00 -10.71 6.54
C TYR A 38 -14.04 -12.07 5.81
N LYS A 39 -15.11 -12.85 6.03
CA LYS A 39 -15.33 -14.13 5.33
C LYS A 39 -15.43 -13.99 3.81
N TYR A 40 -15.83 -12.84 3.26
CA TYR A 40 -15.86 -12.65 1.81
C TYR A 40 -14.46 -12.50 1.21
N ILE A 41 -13.51 -11.89 1.95
CA ILE A 41 -12.16 -11.65 1.44
C ILE A 41 -11.26 -12.86 1.67
N TYR A 42 -11.37 -13.51 2.84
CA TYR A 42 -10.49 -14.63 3.19
C TYR A 42 -10.92 -15.98 2.59
N ASN A 43 -12.22 -16.17 2.31
CA ASN A 43 -12.68 -17.41 1.71
C ASN A 43 -12.62 -17.31 0.19
N GLU A 44 -11.69 -18.01 -0.44
CA GLU A 44 -11.46 -17.97 -1.89
C GLU A 44 -12.75 -18.18 -2.70
N LYS A 45 -13.62 -19.11 -2.29
CA LYS A 45 -14.90 -19.35 -2.98
C LYS A 45 -15.82 -18.14 -2.87
N LYS A 46 -15.95 -17.54 -1.69
CA LYS A 46 -16.79 -16.34 -1.50
C LYS A 46 -16.20 -15.12 -2.21
N TYR A 47 -14.88 -14.97 -2.19
CA TYR A 47 -14.16 -13.92 -2.89
C TYR A 47 -14.44 -14.00 -4.38
N LYS A 48 -14.17 -15.16 -5.01
CA LYS A 48 -14.44 -15.41 -6.43
C LYS A 48 -15.90 -15.20 -6.81
N ASN A 49 -16.84 -15.60 -5.93
CA ASN A 49 -18.26 -15.37 -6.18
C ASN A 49 -18.59 -13.88 -6.17
N LEU A 50 -18.10 -13.14 -5.16
CA LEU A 50 -18.34 -11.70 -5.03
C LEU A 50 -17.74 -10.93 -6.21
N THR A 51 -16.49 -11.22 -6.59
CA THR A 51 -15.86 -10.58 -7.75
C THR A 51 -16.63 -10.88 -9.02
N LYS A 52 -17.06 -12.12 -9.25
CA LYS A 52 -17.89 -12.47 -10.41
C LYS A 52 -19.22 -11.69 -10.44
N CYS A 53 -19.92 -11.63 -9.31
CA CYS A 53 -21.18 -10.88 -9.25
C CYS A 53 -20.95 -9.38 -9.50
N PHE A 54 -19.82 -8.84 -9.05
CA PHE A 54 -19.44 -7.46 -9.28
C PHE A 54 -19.11 -7.18 -10.74
N ASP A 55 -18.32 -8.06 -11.39
CA ASP A 55 -18.02 -7.98 -12.81
C ASP A 55 -19.30 -8.02 -13.66
N ASN A 56 -20.21 -8.96 -13.35
CA ASN A 56 -21.52 -9.05 -13.99
C ASN A 56 -22.35 -7.76 -13.82
N TRP A 57 -22.32 -7.16 -12.63
CA TRP A 57 -23.02 -5.90 -12.36
C TRP A 57 -22.45 -4.75 -13.22
N ILE A 58 -21.12 -4.65 -13.34
CA ILE A 58 -20.45 -3.66 -14.20
C ILE A 58 -20.84 -3.86 -15.66
N ASP A 59 -20.81 -5.09 -16.16
CA ASP A 59 -21.12 -5.41 -17.56
C ASP A 59 -22.58 -5.08 -17.94
N GLU A 60 -23.51 -5.18 -16.98
CA GLU A 60 -24.91 -4.80 -17.19
C GLU A 60 -25.14 -3.27 -17.16
N GLN A 61 -24.22 -2.49 -16.57
CA GLN A 61 -24.34 -1.03 -16.53
C GLN A 61 -24.11 -0.40 -17.90
N LYS A 62 -25.19 0.04 -18.55
CA LYS A 62 -25.13 0.78 -19.82
C LYS A 62 -24.75 2.25 -19.65
N VAL A 63 -25.10 2.84 -18.50
CA VAL A 63 -24.79 4.22 -18.12
C VAL A 63 -24.58 4.23 -16.60
N PHE A 64 -23.42 4.69 -16.14
CA PHE A 64 -23.13 4.84 -14.72
C PHE A 64 -23.83 6.09 -14.17
N SER A 65 -24.68 5.92 -13.16
CA SER A 65 -25.20 7.02 -12.34
C SER A 65 -24.28 7.31 -11.16
N ASP A 66 -24.45 8.47 -10.51
CA ASP A 66 -23.71 8.82 -9.29
C ASP A 66 -23.83 7.74 -8.19
N LYS A 67 -24.98 7.05 -8.12
CA LYS A 67 -25.18 5.96 -7.16
C LYS A 67 -24.38 4.72 -7.52
N ASP A 68 -24.22 4.45 -8.80
CA ASP A 68 -23.42 3.33 -9.29
C ASP A 68 -21.93 3.60 -9.05
N GLU A 69 -21.48 4.85 -9.21
CA GLU A 69 -20.11 5.24 -8.88
C GLU A 69 -19.79 5.03 -7.39
N ILE A 70 -20.68 5.43 -6.49
CA ILE A 70 -20.52 5.20 -5.03
C ILE A 70 -20.53 3.70 -4.72
N LEU A 71 -21.37 2.91 -5.39
CA LEU A 71 -21.41 1.46 -5.22
C LEU A 71 -20.11 0.80 -5.68
N ASP A 72 -19.62 1.18 -6.86
CA ASP A 72 -18.34 0.73 -7.43
C ASP A 72 -17.18 1.06 -6.48
N GLU A 73 -17.06 2.32 -6.05
CA GLU A 73 -15.99 2.75 -5.14
C GLU A 73 -16.00 1.95 -3.84
N ASN A 74 -17.19 1.74 -3.24
CA ASN A 74 -17.33 1.00 -2.00
C ASN A 74 -16.90 -0.46 -2.13
N ILE A 75 -17.27 -1.12 -3.23
CA ILE A 75 -16.97 -2.55 -3.44
C ILE A 75 -15.52 -2.74 -3.85
N CYS A 76 -15.00 -1.90 -4.75
CA CYS A 76 -13.58 -1.86 -5.09
C CYS A 76 -12.73 -1.64 -3.84
N SER A 77 -13.07 -0.65 -3.00
CA SER A 77 -12.37 -0.37 -1.74
C SER A 77 -12.43 -1.55 -0.76
N PHE A 78 -13.55 -2.29 -0.72
CA PHE A 78 -13.66 -3.47 0.11
C PHE A 78 -12.82 -4.64 -0.42
N LEU A 79 -12.82 -4.88 -1.74
CA LEU A 79 -12.05 -5.96 -2.37
C LEU A 79 -10.54 -5.71 -2.32
N SER A 80 -10.11 -4.46 -2.31
CA SER A 80 -8.71 -4.04 -2.16
C SER A 80 -8.31 -3.75 -0.71
N TYR A 81 -9.21 -3.97 0.25
CA TYR A 81 -9.00 -3.58 1.65
C TYR A 81 -7.67 -4.11 2.20
N GLY A 82 -6.82 -3.17 2.64
CA GLY A 82 -5.56 -3.48 3.30
C GLY A 82 -4.51 -4.14 2.41
N ARG A 83 -4.69 -4.14 1.09
CA ARG A 83 -3.72 -4.68 0.14
C ARG A 83 -2.67 -3.62 -0.21
N LEU A 84 -1.39 -3.98 -0.15
CA LEU A 84 -0.32 -3.11 -0.66
C LEU A 84 -0.45 -2.98 -2.19
N ASP A 85 -0.37 -1.75 -2.69
CA ASP A 85 -0.18 -1.52 -4.12
C ASP A 85 1.27 -1.84 -4.47
N THR A 86 1.47 -2.94 -5.19
CA THR A 86 2.79 -3.36 -5.67
C THR A 86 2.80 -3.53 -7.18
N GLY A 87 1.83 -2.92 -7.88
CA GLY A 87 1.69 -3.02 -9.33
C GLY A 87 2.87 -2.44 -10.11
N TYR A 88 3.66 -1.59 -9.47
CA TYR A 88 4.89 -1.04 -10.01
C TYR A 88 6.09 -1.99 -9.90
N LEU A 89 6.00 -3.09 -9.12
CA LEU A 89 7.06 -4.09 -9.04
C LEU A 89 7.05 -5.01 -10.27
N ASN A 90 8.23 -5.35 -10.80
CA ASN A 90 8.38 -6.35 -11.85
C ASN A 90 7.88 -7.75 -11.42
N VAL A 91 7.90 -8.01 -10.11
CA VAL A 91 7.47 -9.28 -9.50
C VAL A 91 6.46 -8.93 -8.43
N LYS A 92 5.30 -9.60 -8.45
CA LYS A 92 4.20 -9.22 -7.58
C LYS A 92 4.55 -9.55 -6.13
N CYS A 93 4.23 -8.61 -5.25
CA CYS A 93 4.29 -8.80 -3.81
C CYS A 93 2.85 -8.76 -3.30
N CYS A 94 2.23 -9.93 -3.16
CA CYS A 94 0.88 -10.02 -2.62
C CYS A 94 0.97 -9.98 -1.10
N CYS A 95 0.70 -8.81 -0.49
CA CYS A 95 0.68 -8.65 0.95
C CYS A 95 -0.57 -7.86 1.36
N CYS A 96 -1.34 -8.44 2.28
CA CYS A 96 -2.62 -7.90 2.73
C CYS A 96 -2.67 -7.84 4.26
N PHE A 97 -3.29 -6.78 4.79
CA PHE A 97 -3.43 -6.50 6.21
C PHE A 97 -4.91 -6.42 6.55
N TYR A 98 -5.40 -7.31 7.40
CA TYR A 98 -6.80 -7.36 7.81
C TYR A 98 -6.92 -7.10 9.31
N HIS A 99 -7.68 -6.08 9.69
CA HIS A 99 -8.01 -5.84 11.08
C HIS A 99 -9.31 -6.55 11.43
N VAL A 100 -9.28 -7.50 12.35
CA VAL A 100 -10.48 -8.22 12.83
C VAL A 100 -10.45 -8.25 14.35
N SER A 101 -11.48 -7.68 14.96
CA SER A 101 -11.55 -7.46 16.41
C SER A 101 -10.39 -6.61 16.91
N ASP A 102 -9.47 -7.16 17.71
CA ASP A 102 -8.26 -6.44 18.16
C ASP A 102 -6.98 -6.90 17.43
N GLN A 103 -7.10 -7.75 16.41
CA GLN A 103 -5.98 -8.39 15.74
C GLN A 103 -5.75 -7.79 14.35
N ILE A 104 -4.49 -7.53 14.02
CA ILE A 104 -4.03 -7.39 12.65
C ILE A 104 -3.56 -8.76 12.16
N ILE A 105 -4.14 -9.21 11.06
CA ILE A 105 -3.79 -10.43 10.37
C ILE A 105 -3.09 -10.03 9.07
N ILE A 106 -1.82 -10.41 8.93
CA ILE A 106 -1.01 -10.14 7.74
C ILE A 106 -0.92 -11.42 6.93
N HIS A 107 -1.39 -11.39 5.69
CA HIS A 107 -1.24 -12.48 4.72
C HIS A 107 -0.25 -12.04 3.66
N TYR A 108 0.68 -12.93 3.34
CA TYR A 108 1.60 -12.70 2.25
C TYR A 108 1.76 -13.95 1.39
N ASP A 109 1.91 -13.73 0.10
CA ASP A 109 2.14 -14.76 -0.91
C ASP A 109 3.18 -14.24 -1.91
N PHE A 110 4.36 -14.83 -1.84
CA PHE A 110 5.56 -14.46 -2.55
C PHE A 110 6.19 -15.68 -3.26
N GLU A 111 5.34 -16.60 -3.76
CA GLU A 111 5.79 -17.83 -4.42
C GLU A 111 6.27 -17.64 -5.88
N ASP A 112 6.57 -16.41 -6.29
CA ASP A 112 7.09 -16.12 -7.63
C ASP A 112 8.53 -16.63 -7.82
N PHE A 113 8.80 -17.18 -9.01
CA PHE A 113 10.09 -17.70 -9.44
C PHE A 113 10.62 -16.91 -10.65
N ASP A 114 11.95 -16.77 -10.74
CA ASP A 114 12.60 -16.16 -11.90
C ASP A 114 12.62 -17.10 -13.13
N GLU A 115 13.17 -16.63 -14.25
CA GLU A 115 13.28 -17.42 -15.50
C GLU A 115 14.11 -18.71 -15.34
N GLU A 116 14.99 -18.76 -14.33
CA GLU A 116 15.85 -19.91 -14.00
C GLU A 116 15.24 -20.81 -12.91
N ASN A 117 13.99 -20.54 -12.51
CA ASN A 117 13.25 -21.28 -11.50
C ASN A 117 13.83 -21.16 -10.07
N ASN A 118 14.49 -20.03 -9.77
CA ASN A 118 14.88 -19.67 -8.41
C ASN A 118 13.78 -18.84 -7.73
N PRO A 119 13.52 -19.02 -6.42
CA PRO A 119 12.61 -18.15 -5.67
C PRO A 119 13.10 -16.70 -5.70
N ILE A 120 12.22 -15.78 -6.09
CA ILE A 120 12.55 -14.35 -6.12
C ILE A 120 12.58 -13.78 -4.69
N TRP A 121 11.69 -14.28 -3.83
CA TRP A 121 11.54 -13.82 -2.46
C TRP A 121 12.12 -14.83 -1.46
N THR A 122 12.70 -14.32 -0.37
CA THR A 122 13.26 -15.15 0.70
C THR A 122 12.19 -15.77 1.60
N ALA A 123 11.06 -15.06 1.76
CA ALA A 123 9.83 -15.60 2.34
C ALA A 123 8.94 -16.13 1.22
N LYS A 124 8.23 -17.24 1.45
CA LYS A 124 7.32 -17.85 0.46
C LYS A 124 5.90 -17.31 0.66
N SER A 125 5.06 -18.05 1.36
CA SER A 125 3.71 -17.65 1.72
C SER A 125 3.51 -17.87 3.21
N GLY A 126 2.63 -17.06 3.80
CA GLY A 126 2.41 -17.18 5.23
C GLY A 126 1.37 -16.24 5.79
N ARG A 127 1.10 -16.46 7.06
CA ARG A 127 0.18 -15.67 7.86
C ARG A 127 0.85 -15.32 9.17
N PHE A 128 0.81 -14.04 9.50
CA PHE A 128 1.25 -13.52 10.78
C PHE A 128 0.09 -12.79 11.46
N THR A 129 0.08 -12.77 12.79
CA THR A 129 -1.01 -12.16 13.56
C THR A 129 -0.44 -11.55 14.83
N LEU A 130 -0.90 -10.35 15.14
CA LEU A 130 -0.52 -9.56 16.30
C LEU A 130 -1.68 -8.64 16.68
N THR A 131 -1.70 -8.16 17.92
CA THR A 131 -2.70 -7.16 18.32
C THR A 131 -2.51 -5.86 17.55
N TYR A 132 -3.58 -5.07 17.38
CA TYR A 132 -3.52 -3.77 16.74
C TYR A 132 -2.55 -2.82 17.44
N LYS A 133 -2.45 -2.93 18.77
CA LYS A 133 -1.48 -2.15 19.55
C LYS A 133 -0.04 -2.54 19.20
N GLU A 134 0.29 -3.83 19.24
CA GLU A 134 1.62 -4.33 18.88
C GLU A 134 1.97 -3.96 17.44
N PHE A 135 1.00 -3.99 16.53
CA PHE A 135 1.20 -3.56 15.16
C PHE A 135 1.61 -2.09 15.07
N LEU A 136 0.93 -1.17 15.77
CA LEU A 136 1.30 0.24 15.78
C LEU A 136 2.68 0.48 16.43
N ASP A 137 3.04 -0.31 17.44
CA ASP A 137 4.37 -0.26 18.05
C ASP A 137 5.45 -0.73 17.06
N GLU A 138 5.19 -1.78 16.27
CA GLU A 138 6.09 -2.23 15.19
C GLU A 138 6.23 -1.22 14.05
N ILE A 139 5.14 -0.53 13.67
CA ILE A 139 5.20 0.57 12.70
C ILE A 139 6.08 1.72 13.22
N GLU A 140 5.96 2.07 14.50
CA GLU A 140 6.83 3.08 15.12
C GLU A 140 8.30 2.66 15.11
N ASN A 141 8.60 1.41 15.47
CA ASN A 141 9.94 0.85 15.43
C ASN A 141 10.51 0.81 14.00
N LEU A 142 9.67 0.53 13.01
CA LEU A 142 10.03 0.61 11.59
C LEU A 142 10.40 2.06 11.20
N LEU A 143 9.55 3.04 11.52
CA LEU A 143 9.83 4.45 11.21
C LEU A 143 11.13 4.94 11.86
N ASN A 144 11.35 4.61 13.14
CA ASN A 144 12.57 4.97 13.85
C ASN A 144 13.81 4.44 13.13
N ARG A 145 13.85 3.15 12.78
CA ARG A 145 14.97 2.55 12.06
C ARG A 145 15.15 3.16 10.67
N PHE A 146 14.06 3.26 9.92
CA PHE A 146 14.07 3.78 8.56
C PHE A 146 14.63 5.20 8.50
N PHE A 147 14.11 6.12 9.33
CA PHE A 147 14.56 7.51 9.31
C PHE A 147 15.99 7.67 9.85
N CYS A 148 16.38 6.89 10.87
CA CYS A 148 17.78 6.89 11.33
C CYS A 148 18.76 6.43 10.24
N ASP A 149 18.41 5.42 9.43
CA ASP A 149 19.29 4.94 8.37
C ASP A 149 19.28 5.86 7.15
N MET A 150 18.13 6.46 6.81
CA MET A 150 18.03 7.47 5.76
C MET A 150 18.82 8.74 6.10
N GLU A 151 18.81 9.19 7.35
CA GLU A 151 19.58 10.35 7.81
C GLU A 151 21.09 10.15 7.59
N LYS A 152 21.60 8.94 7.88
CA LYS A 152 23.00 8.56 7.59
C LYS A 152 23.28 8.59 6.08
N GLN A 153 22.38 8.05 5.26
CA GLN A 153 22.55 8.04 3.81
C GLN A 153 22.59 9.46 3.23
N ILE A 154 21.69 10.34 3.69
CA ILE A 154 21.66 11.75 3.28
C ILE A 154 22.93 12.47 3.72
N SER A 155 23.39 12.24 4.95
CA SER A 155 24.62 12.84 5.46
C SER A 155 25.85 12.41 4.64
N ASN A 156 25.94 11.13 4.28
CA ASN A 156 27.02 10.62 3.43
C ASN A 156 26.94 11.22 2.02
N ALA A 157 25.75 11.24 1.41
CA ALA A 157 25.54 11.83 0.09
C ALA A 157 25.91 13.32 0.07
N ALA A 158 25.55 14.08 1.11
CA ALA A 158 25.88 15.49 1.24
C ALA A 158 27.38 15.76 1.43
N ALA A 159 28.12 14.82 2.00
CA ALA A 159 29.57 14.92 2.17
C ALA A 159 30.34 14.59 0.88
N GLU A 160 29.81 13.73 0.02
CA GLU A 160 30.50 13.21 -1.16
C GLU A 160 30.16 13.96 -2.46
N LEU A 161 28.93 14.45 -2.60
CA LEU A 161 28.44 15.06 -3.83
C LEU A 161 28.62 16.58 -3.79
N LYS A 162 29.17 17.14 -4.88
CA LYS A 162 29.20 18.59 -5.11
C LYS A 162 27.82 19.09 -5.55
N ASP A 163 27.43 20.28 -5.13
CA ASP A 163 26.11 20.87 -5.47
C ASP A 163 25.83 20.94 -6.98
N GLU A 164 26.88 21.04 -7.82
CA GLU A 164 26.79 20.99 -9.28
C GLU A 164 26.24 19.65 -9.81
N VAL A 165 26.57 18.54 -9.15
CA VAL A 165 26.07 17.19 -9.48
C VAL A 165 24.62 17.02 -9.03
N PHE A 166 24.24 17.68 -7.92
CA PHE A 166 22.84 17.73 -7.46
C PHE A 166 21.92 18.48 -8.42
N TYR A 167 22.40 19.57 -9.02
CA TYR A 167 21.62 20.39 -9.93
C TYR A 167 21.12 19.56 -11.13
N ASP A 168 21.99 18.74 -11.72
CA ASP A 168 21.65 17.90 -12.88
C ASP A 168 20.65 16.77 -12.53
N ILE A 169 20.66 16.26 -11.28
CA ILE A 169 19.78 15.17 -10.83
C ILE A 169 18.36 15.69 -10.49
N PHE A 170 18.26 16.88 -9.86
CA PHE A 170 16.98 17.35 -9.28
C PHE A 170 16.28 18.45 -10.09
N VAL A 171 17.00 19.34 -10.79
CA VAL A 171 16.37 20.45 -11.54
C VAL A 171 15.69 19.98 -12.83
N GLN A 172 16.00 18.78 -13.32
CA GLN A 172 15.25 18.18 -14.42
C GLN A 172 13.82 17.76 -14.02
N ARG A 173 13.53 17.57 -12.72
CA ARG A 173 12.20 17.16 -12.22
C ARG A 173 11.25 18.33 -11.94
N ASP A 174 11.73 19.45 -11.41
CA ASP A 174 10.94 20.68 -11.23
C ASP A 174 11.87 21.92 -11.18
N LYS A 175 11.55 22.94 -11.99
CA LYS A 175 12.34 24.18 -12.12
C LYS A 175 12.27 25.06 -10.86
N ASN A 176 11.33 24.78 -9.95
CA ASN A 176 11.14 25.52 -8.70
C ASN A 176 11.80 24.84 -7.49
N THR A 177 12.39 23.65 -7.66
CA THR A 177 13.07 22.94 -6.57
C THR A 177 14.37 23.65 -6.21
N LYS A 178 14.60 23.90 -4.92
CA LYS A 178 15.90 24.43 -4.44
C LYS A 178 16.96 23.36 -4.73
N PRO A 179 18.00 23.65 -5.55
CA PRO A 179 19.04 22.66 -5.81
C PRO A 179 19.96 22.49 -4.59
N GLY A 180 20.54 21.30 -4.46
CA GLY A 180 21.65 21.02 -3.54
C GLY A 180 21.26 20.21 -2.31
N THR A 181 22.29 19.93 -1.50
CA THR A 181 22.20 19.06 -0.32
C THR A 181 21.17 19.49 0.72
N ALA A 182 20.92 20.80 0.85
CA ALA A 182 19.92 21.33 1.79
C ALA A 182 18.49 20.84 1.51
N TYR A 183 18.14 20.60 0.24
CA TYR A 183 16.82 20.09 -0.13
C TYR A 183 16.62 18.64 0.36
N LEU A 184 17.65 17.80 0.34
CA LEU A 184 17.53 16.43 0.86
C LEU A 184 17.18 16.40 2.35
N PHE A 185 17.79 17.29 3.14
CA PHE A 185 17.47 17.41 4.57
C PHE A 185 16.07 17.97 4.79
N GLU A 186 15.63 18.96 3.99
CA GLU A 186 14.27 19.52 4.03
C GLU A 186 13.23 18.43 3.72
N GLU A 187 13.37 17.73 2.59
CA GLU A 187 12.46 16.65 2.18
C GLU A 187 12.43 15.51 3.21
N HIS A 188 13.59 15.12 3.77
CA HIS A 188 13.67 14.08 4.79
C HIS A 188 12.87 14.41 6.05
N GLU A 189 13.04 15.63 6.57
CA GLU A 189 12.31 16.06 7.76
C GLU A 189 10.82 16.25 7.48
N GLU A 190 10.44 16.78 6.31
CA GLU A 190 9.03 16.87 5.88
C GLU A 190 8.37 15.50 5.81
N ARG A 191 9.01 14.52 5.15
CA ARG A 191 8.52 13.14 5.08
C ARG A 191 8.38 12.56 6.48
N LYS A 192 9.43 12.65 7.31
CA LYS A 192 9.42 12.15 8.69
C LYS A 192 8.23 12.70 9.48
N ILE A 193 8.01 14.01 9.44
CA ILE A 193 6.85 14.66 10.09
C ILE A 193 5.54 14.07 9.56
N SER A 194 5.40 13.92 8.23
CA SER A 194 4.21 13.36 7.60
C SER A 194 3.90 11.94 8.09
N PHE A 195 4.87 11.03 8.03
CA PHE A 195 4.69 9.64 8.49
C PHE A 195 4.32 9.57 10.00
N TYR A 196 5.01 10.31 10.85
CA TYR A 196 4.68 10.33 12.29
C TYR A 196 3.32 10.97 12.58
N SER A 197 2.84 11.88 11.74
CA SER A 197 1.50 12.49 11.88
C SER A 197 0.38 11.46 11.64
N VAL A 198 0.55 10.59 10.64
CA VAL A 198 -0.37 9.48 10.37
C VAL A 198 -0.38 8.50 11.53
N LEU A 199 0.80 8.07 12.00
CA LEU A 199 0.94 7.16 13.13
C LEU A 199 0.29 7.72 14.41
N ARG A 200 0.50 9.01 14.69
CA ARG A 200 -0.15 9.69 15.83
C ARG A 200 -1.67 9.69 15.70
N SER A 201 -2.19 9.91 14.50
CA SER A 201 -3.64 9.89 14.24
C SER A 201 -4.23 8.50 14.48
N LEU A 202 -3.53 7.44 14.06
CA LEU A 202 -3.91 6.05 14.30
C LEU A 202 -3.95 5.71 15.79
N LYS A 203 -2.88 6.05 16.54
CA LYS A 203 -2.79 5.81 17.99
C LYS A 203 -3.88 6.54 18.77
N ASN A 204 -4.32 7.71 18.29
CA ASN A 204 -5.38 8.50 18.91
C ASN A 204 -6.79 8.13 18.41
N ASN A 205 -6.94 7.11 17.54
CA ASN A 205 -8.21 6.71 16.93
C ASN A 205 -8.89 7.82 16.09
N ASN A 206 -8.12 8.76 15.53
CA ASN A 206 -8.59 9.90 14.76
C ASN A 206 -8.67 9.63 13.25
N CYS A 207 -9.03 8.40 12.85
CA CYS A 207 -9.12 8.02 11.43
C CYS A 207 -10.57 7.99 10.95
N LYS A 208 -10.76 8.21 9.65
CA LYS A 208 -12.06 8.11 8.98
C LYS A 208 -12.66 6.72 9.27
N LYS A 209 -13.89 6.70 9.79
CA LYS A 209 -14.60 5.46 10.07
C LYS A 209 -15.24 4.92 8.80
N ILE A 210 -15.10 3.60 8.61
CA ILE A 210 -15.74 2.88 7.50
C ILE A 210 -17.17 2.55 7.89
N ASN A 211 -18.11 2.83 6.98
CA ASN A 211 -19.51 2.45 7.14
C ASN A 211 -19.71 0.98 6.73
N TRP A 212 -19.48 0.07 7.67
CA TRP A 212 -19.62 -1.36 7.40
C TRP A 212 -21.03 -1.81 7.05
N ASP A 213 -22.06 -1.07 7.50
CA ASP A 213 -23.44 -1.39 7.17
C ASP A 213 -23.73 -1.11 5.69
N GLU A 214 -23.22 0.00 5.16
CA GLU A 214 -23.30 0.32 3.74
C GLU A 214 -22.56 -0.70 2.87
N ILE A 215 -21.32 -1.06 3.23
CA ILE A 215 -20.59 -2.12 2.53
C ILE A 215 -21.38 -3.43 2.54
N ARG A 216 -21.98 -3.78 3.68
CA ARG A 216 -22.79 -4.99 3.81
C ARG A 216 -24.02 -4.97 2.90
N GLU A 217 -24.74 -3.87 2.84
CA GLU A 217 -25.90 -3.73 1.94
C GLU A 217 -25.49 -3.75 0.47
N ASN A 218 -24.37 -3.13 0.11
CA ASN A 218 -23.82 -3.15 -1.25
C ASN A 218 -23.44 -4.58 -1.68
N ILE A 219 -22.75 -5.34 -0.82
CA ILE A 219 -22.41 -6.74 -1.06
C ILE A 219 -23.67 -7.59 -1.21
N LYS A 220 -24.68 -7.40 -0.34
CA LYS A 220 -25.96 -8.11 -0.45
C LYS A 220 -26.67 -7.79 -1.76
N PHE A 221 -26.72 -6.52 -2.15
CA PHE A 221 -27.32 -6.08 -3.40
C PHE A 221 -26.65 -6.79 -4.59
N ILE A 222 -25.32 -6.76 -4.69
CA ILE A 222 -24.59 -7.39 -5.79
C ILE A 222 -24.79 -8.91 -5.79
N THR A 223 -24.63 -9.55 -4.64
CA THR A 223 -24.73 -11.02 -4.56
C THR A 223 -26.15 -11.53 -4.83
N LEU A 224 -27.21 -10.83 -4.39
CA LEU A 224 -28.59 -11.27 -4.62
C LEU A 224 -29.04 -11.11 -6.07
N ASN A 225 -28.55 -10.08 -6.77
CA ASN A 225 -29.04 -9.75 -8.10
C ASN A 225 -28.17 -10.36 -9.23
N PHE A 226 -26.89 -10.64 -9.00
CA PHE A 226 -25.93 -10.99 -10.06
C PHE A 226 -25.23 -12.36 -9.91
N GLU A 227 -25.67 -13.20 -8.96
CA GLU A 227 -25.11 -14.55 -8.72
C GLU A 227 -25.50 -15.59 -9.79
N LYS A 228 -26.52 -15.31 -10.61
CA LYS A 228 -27.05 -16.25 -11.63
C LYS A 228 -26.75 -15.87 -13.08
N ALA A 229 -25.98 -14.82 -13.33
CA ALA A 229 -25.52 -14.45 -14.67
C ALA A 229 -24.24 -15.22 -15.07
#